data_AF-A0A958IXT3-F1
#
_entry.id   AF-A0A958IXT3-F1
#
_cell.length_a   1.000
_cell.length_b   1.000
_cell.length_c   1.000
_cell.angle_alpha   90.00
_cell.angle_beta   90.00
_cell.angle_gamma   90.00
#
_symmetry.space_group_name_H-M   'P 1'
#
loop_
_entity.id
_entity.type
_entity.pdbx_description
1 polymer ?
#
loop_
_entity_poly.entity_id
_entity_poly.type
_entity_poly.pdbx_seq_one_letter_code
_entity_poly.pdbx_strand_id
1 'polypeptide(L)'
;AAREIIGRLQAFGADSQHIAAAVQVNSNRGDQRGEGAAWSGSTRQRELQFLLSHTVHHYALIALTLRIQGVEPPESFGVAPSTLRFETAQTSG
;
A
#
# COMPACT_ATOMS: atom_id res chain seq x y z
N ALA A 1 -19.94 7.27 0.78
CA ALA A 1 -18.86 6.53 1.47
C ALA A 1 -17.63 6.29 0.58
N ALA A 2 -17.51 5.21 -0.19
CA ALA A 2 -16.25 4.90 -0.91
C ALA A 2 -15.82 5.96 -1.95
N ARG A 3 -16.73 6.40 -2.83
CA ARG A 3 -16.46 7.45 -3.83
C ARG A 3 -16.07 8.79 -3.21
N GLU A 4 -16.66 9.11 -2.07
CA GLU A 4 -16.39 10.34 -1.32
C GLU A 4 -15.00 10.32 -0.68
N ILE A 5 -14.60 9.18 -0.09
CA ILE A 5 -13.26 8.97 0.43
C ILE A 5 -12.22 9.06 -0.70
N ILE A 6 -12.50 8.45 -1.85
CA ILE A 6 -11.64 8.53 -3.04
C ILE A 6 -11.49 10.00 -3.48
N GLY A 7 -12.59 10.75 -3.58
CA GLY A 7 -12.53 12.17 -3.95
C GLY A 7 -11.69 13.00 -2.98
N ARG A 8 -11.79 12.73 -1.67
CA ARG A 8 -10.96 13.39 -0.65
C ARG A 8 -9.49 13.01 -0.76
N LEU A 9 -9.16 11.76 -1.06
CA LEU A 9 -7.79 11.30 -1.28
C LEU A 9 -7.17 11.91 -2.55
N GLN A 10 -7.97 12.07 -3.61
CA GLN A 10 -7.53 12.74 -4.84
C GLN A 10 -7.23 14.22 -4.60
N ALA A 11 -8.11 14.94 -3.89
CA ALA A 11 -7.88 16.33 -3.52
C ALA A 11 -6.64 16.48 -2.61
N PHE A 12 -6.45 15.54 -1.67
CA PHE A 12 -5.27 15.51 -0.80
C PHE A 12 -3.97 15.28 -1.58
N GLY A 13 -3.98 14.42 -2.61
CA GLY A 13 -2.82 14.16 -3.45
C GLY A 13 -2.48 15.26 -4.46
N ALA A 14 -3.40 16.21 -4.71
CA ALA A 14 -3.19 17.33 -5.62
C ALA A 14 -2.24 18.39 -5.05
N ASP A 15 -2.15 18.49 -3.72
CA ASP A 15 -1.21 19.39 -3.05
C ASP A 15 0.07 18.63 -2.64
N SER A 16 1.16 18.95 -3.32
CA SER A 16 2.47 18.35 -3.06
C SER A 16 3.01 18.67 -1.66
N GLN A 17 2.61 19.78 -1.04
CA GLN A 17 2.99 20.11 0.33
C GLN A 17 2.35 19.16 1.34
N HIS A 18 1.14 18.70 1.06
CA HIS A 18 0.49 17.69 1.88
C HIS A 18 1.22 16.34 1.76
N ILE A 19 1.63 15.93 0.57
CA ILE A 19 2.31 14.64 0.41
C ILE A 19 3.75 14.67 0.97
N ALA A 20 4.45 15.80 0.86
CA ALA A 20 5.84 15.93 1.27
C ALA A 20 6.07 16.07 2.78
N ALA A 21 5.04 16.37 3.58
CA ALA A 21 5.27 16.69 5.00
C ALA A 21 5.84 15.51 5.80
N ALA A 22 6.80 15.84 6.66
CA ALA A 22 7.43 14.91 7.58
C ALA A 22 6.44 14.43 8.65
N VAL A 23 6.56 13.16 9.03
CA VAL A 23 5.76 12.52 10.07
C VAL A 23 6.65 11.67 10.97
N GLN A 24 6.24 11.49 12.21
CA GLN A 24 6.80 10.49 13.11
C GLN A 24 5.90 9.26 13.06
N VAL A 25 6.49 8.10 12.79
CA VAL A 25 5.79 6.83 12.77
C VAL A 25 6.27 5.93 13.87
N ASN A 26 5.34 5.19 14.42
CA ASN A 26 5.60 4.14 15.37
C ASN A 26 4.80 2.93 14.92
N SER A 27 5.50 1.86 14.58
CA SER A 27 4.88 0.57 14.35
C SER A 27 4.43 0.07 15.70
N ASN A 28 3.18 0.36 16.08
CA ASN A 28 2.51 0.08 17.35
C ASN A 28 2.70 -1.39 17.81
N ARG A 29 3.93 -1.74 18.22
CA ARG A 29 4.27 -2.93 18.97
C ARG A 29 3.61 -2.67 20.31
N GLY A 30 2.64 -3.51 20.66
CA GLY A 30 1.81 -3.35 21.86
C GLY A 30 2.57 -3.44 23.17
N ASP A 31 3.52 -2.55 23.38
CA ASP A 31 4.22 -2.35 24.63
C ASP A 31 3.51 -1.22 25.39
N GLN A 32 2.53 -1.61 26.21
CA GLN A 32 1.93 -0.73 27.21
C GLN A 32 2.76 -0.67 28.50
N ARG A 33 4.04 -1.01 28.49
CA ARG A 33 4.96 -0.75 29.60
C ARG A 33 6.02 0.23 29.13
N GLY A 34 5.83 1.48 29.54
CA GLY A 34 6.69 2.59 29.17
C GLY A 34 8.17 2.26 29.34
N GLU A 35 8.86 2.19 28.21
CA GLU A 35 10.21 2.72 27.93
C GLU A 35 10.63 2.18 26.55
N GLY A 36 10.69 3.06 25.53
CA GLY A 36 11.31 2.71 24.25
C GLY A 36 10.39 2.51 23.04
N ALA A 37 9.27 3.24 22.96
CA ALA A 37 8.57 3.42 21.68
C ALA A 37 9.52 4.04 20.64
N ALA A 38 10.11 3.20 19.78
CA ALA A 38 11.06 3.61 18.75
C ALA A 38 10.34 4.39 17.64
N TRP A 39 10.16 5.68 17.87
CA TRP A 39 9.71 6.62 16.84
C TRP A 39 10.75 6.72 15.74
N SER A 40 10.28 6.69 14.49
CA SER A 40 11.11 6.87 13.30
C SER A 40 10.55 8.02 12.46
N GLY A 41 11.44 8.85 11.94
CA GLY A 41 11.05 9.89 10.98
C GLY A 41 10.72 9.30 9.62
N SER A 42 9.66 9.80 8.99
CA SER A 42 9.24 9.46 7.63
C SER A 42 8.56 10.66 6.95
N THR A 43 7.98 10.45 5.77
CA THR A 43 7.11 11.42 5.08
C THR A 43 5.79 10.77 4.74
N ARG A 44 4.72 11.57 4.65
CA ARG A 44 3.39 11.05 4.23
C ARG A 44 3.47 10.30 2.90
N GLN A 45 4.29 10.79 1.97
CA GLN A 45 4.58 10.09 0.71
C GLN A 45 5.15 8.67 0.92
N ARG A 46 6.20 8.54 1.73
CA ARG A 46 6.84 7.23 1.98
C ARG A 46 5.88 6.26 2.67
N GLU A 47 5.09 6.74 3.62
CA GLU A 47 4.11 5.91 4.33
C GLU A 47 2.98 5.43 3.40
N LEU A 48 2.48 6.28 2.50
CA LEU A 48 1.48 5.87 1.51
C LEU A 48 2.03 4.87 0.49
N GLN A 49 3.28 5.06 0.04
CA GLN A 49 3.97 4.09 -0.81
C GLN A 49 4.16 2.75 -0.10
N PHE A 50 4.58 2.78 1.17
CA PHE A 50 4.71 1.59 2.00
C PHE A 50 3.36 0.88 2.18
N LEU A 51 2.29 1.61 2.53
CA LEU A 51 0.95 1.07 2.69
C LEU A 51 0.46 0.36 1.42
N LEU A 52 0.65 0.99 0.25
CA LEU A 52 0.27 0.40 -1.03
C LEU A 52 1.07 -0.89 -1.31
N SER A 53 2.40 -0.82 -1.20
CA SER A 53 3.28 -1.96 -1.42
C SER A 53 2.97 -3.13 -0.48
N HIS A 54 2.78 -2.83 0.81
CA HIS A 54 2.43 -3.82 1.82
C HIS A 54 1.05 -4.44 1.58
N THR A 55 0.07 -3.66 1.12
CA THR A 55 -1.26 -4.19 0.75
C THR A 55 -1.17 -5.14 -0.44
N VAL A 56 -0.44 -4.76 -1.49
CA VAL A 56 -0.22 -5.64 -2.66
C VAL A 56 0.51 -6.92 -2.25
N HIS A 57 1.51 -6.83 -1.38
CA HIS A 57 2.20 -7.99 -0.82
C HIS A 57 1.24 -8.95 -0.11
N HIS A 58 0.34 -8.45 0.75
CA HIS A 58 -0.68 -9.29 1.39
C HIS A 58 -1.67 -9.90 0.39
N TYR A 59 -2.06 -9.16 -0.65
CA TYR A 59 -2.90 -9.73 -1.71
C TYR A 59 -2.20 -10.86 -2.47
N ALA A 60 -0.89 -10.78 -2.68
CA ALA A 60 -0.12 -11.89 -3.26
C ALA A 60 -0.10 -13.12 -2.35
N LEU A 61 0.02 -12.94 -1.03
CA LEU A 61 -0.05 -14.05 -0.06
C LEU A 61 -1.45 -14.68 0.00
N ILE A 62 -2.51 -13.87 -0.11
CA ILE A 62 -3.88 -14.36 -0.23
C ILE A 62 -4.06 -15.13 -1.53
N ALA A 63 -3.56 -14.62 -2.65
CA ALA A 63 -3.61 -15.29 -3.94
C ALA A 63 -2.93 -16.67 -3.90
N LEU A 64 -1.74 -16.75 -3.27
CA LEU A 64 -1.04 -18.00 -3.03
C LEU A 64 -1.88 -18.98 -2.20
N THR A 65 -2.49 -18.49 -1.12
CA THR A 65 -3.33 -19.31 -0.23
C THR A 65 -4.57 -19.87 -0.96
N LEU A 66 -5.24 -19.03 -1.76
CA LEU A 66 -6.39 -19.45 -2.57
C LEU A 66 -6.01 -20.56 -3.55
N ARG A 67 -4.86 -20.40 -4.24
CA ARG A 67 -4.34 -21.41 -5.17
C ARG A 67 -4.03 -22.74 -4.49
N ILE A 68 -3.43 -22.71 -3.30
CA ILE A 68 -3.20 -23.91 -2.48
C ILE A 68 -4.51 -24.63 -2.16
N GLN A 69 -5.62 -23.88 -2.01
CA GLN A 69 -6.96 -24.42 -1.77
C GLN A 69 -7.72 -24.80 -3.05
N GLY A 70 -7.11 -24.69 -4.23
CA GLY A 70 -7.74 -25.00 -5.52
C GLY A 70 -8.65 -23.90 -6.07
N VAL A 71 -8.55 -22.67 -5.56
CA VAL A 71 -9.29 -21.49 -6.05
C VAL A 71 -8.35 -20.58 -6.81
N GLU A 72 -8.66 -20.29 -8.08
CA GLU A 72 -7.86 -19.36 -8.89
C GLU A 72 -8.40 -17.92 -8.78
N PRO A 73 -7.62 -16.97 -8.21
CA PRO A 73 -7.99 -15.56 -8.22
C PRO A 73 -7.80 -14.93 -9.61
N PRO A 74 -8.35 -13.72 -9.87
CA PRO A 74 -8.05 -12.97 -11.09
C PRO A 74 -6.53 -12.78 -11.28
N GLU A 75 -6.06 -12.84 -12.53
CA GLU A 75 -4.62 -12.76 -12.87
C GLU A 75 -3.94 -11.49 -12.33
N SER A 76 -4.66 -10.37 -12.28
CA SER A 76 -4.16 -9.11 -11.75
C SER A 76 -4.18 -9.01 -10.22
N PHE A 77 -4.74 -9.98 -9.51
CA PHE A 77 -4.89 -9.93 -8.05
C PHE A 77 -3.56 -10.21 -7.34
N GLY A 78 -3.14 -9.29 -6.47
CA GLY A 78 -1.83 -9.38 -5.80
C GLY A 78 -0.65 -8.95 -6.67
N VAL A 79 -0.89 -8.38 -7.84
CA VAL A 79 0.16 -7.89 -8.75
C VAL A 79 0.28 -6.37 -8.63
N ALA A 80 1.52 -5.86 -8.56
CA ALA A 80 1.76 -4.43 -8.49
C ALA A 80 1.33 -3.71 -9.79
N PRO A 81 0.72 -2.52 -9.73
CA PRO A 81 0.30 -1.78 -10.92
C PRO A 81 1.43 -1.49 -11.92
N SER A 82 2.66 -1.28 -11.43
CA SER A 82 3.84 -1.10 -12.29
C SER A 82 4.14 -2.34 -13.13
N THR A 83 3.96 -3.53 -12.55
CA THR A 83 4.15 -4.81 -13.23
C THR A 83 3.08 -5.02 -14.30
N LEU A 84 1.81 -4.78 -13.97
CA LEU A 84 0.71 -4.89 -14.95
C LEU A 84 0.90 -3.95 -16.15
N ARG A 85 1.36 -2.71 -15.91
CA ARG A 85 1.67 -1.76 -16.98
C ARG A 85 2.80 -2.26 -17.87
N PHE A 86 3.85 -2.82 -17.26
CA PHE A 86 4.99 -3.38 -17.99
C PHE A 86 4.59 -4.61 -18.83
N GLU A 87 3.76 -5.51 -18.29
CA GLU A 87 3.22 -6.67 -19.02
C GLU A 87 2.34 -6.22 -20.19
N THR A 88 1.39 -5.31 -19.95
CA THR A 88 0.51 -4.77 -21.01
C THR A 88 1.29 -4.13 -22.14
N ALA A 89 2.35 -3.39 -21.81
CA ALA A 89 3.21 -2.75 -22.81
C ALA A 89 4.02 -3.75 -23.64
N GLN A 90 4.39 -4.90 -23.07
CA GLN A 90 5.13 -5.96 -23.78
C GLN A 90 4.23 -6.86 -24.62
N THR A 91 2.98 -7.09 -24.23
CA THR A 91 2.04 -7.94 -24.99
C THR A 91 1.43 -7.20 -26.20
N SER A 92 1.52 -5.86 -26.23
CA SER A 92 0.95 -5.03 -27.31
C SER A 92 1.94 -4.69 -28.44
N GLY A 93 3.16 -5.22 -28.41
CA GLY A 93 4.20 -5.03 -29.44
C GLY A 93 4.58 -6.33 -30.10
#